data_AF-A0A7C2C3E7-F1
#
_entry.id   AF-A0A7C2C3E7-F1
#
_cell.length_a   1.000
_cell.length_b   1.000
_cell.length_c   1.000
_cell.angle_alpha   90.00
_cell.angle_beta   90.00
_cell.angle_gamma   90.00
#
_symmetry.space_group_name_H-M   'P 1'
#
loop_
_entity.id
_entity.type
_entity.pdbx_description
1 polymer ?
#
loop_
_entity_poly.entity_id
_entity_poly.type
_entity_poly.pdbx_seq_one_letter_code
_entity_poly.pdbx_strand_id
1 'polypeptide(L)'
;MLAARAGNRELLEALLAQGADPEARDPFGYTPFLHALERALSDEAFARERFPLVADLLAPTALDLQAEGHLVRLYPRMPEYWAFLAALASLKALALPLLRLRGPLMEEGVTARYLAEALGHLPPALLPAPLARKETLGERRAYLGAVLARSEVESDYRPARRLFLRLRRGRYLPNPHLLLRPKEGEAAWTPLGEVMDLEGLGLGRLHLEGQKRRA
;
A
#
# COMPACT_ATOMS: atom_id res chain seq x y z
N MET A 1 -4.09 -13.83 -9.52
CA MET A 1 -4.00 -12.36 -9.69
C MET A 1 -5.12 -11.78 -10.56
N LEU A 2 -5.30 -12.24 -11.81
CA LEU A 2 -6.36 -11.71 -12.68
C LEU A 2 -7.77 -11.86 -12.10
N ALA A 3 -8.07 -13.00 -11.47
CA ALA A 3 -9.34 -13.21 -10.76
C ALA A 3 -9.60 -12.15 -9.66
N ALA A 4 -8.55 -11.81 -8.88
CA ALA A 4 -8.61 -10.78 -7.86
C ALA A 4 -8.86 -9.38 -8.47
N ARG A 5 -8.11 -9.02 -9.52
CA ARG A 5 -8.30 -7.74 -10.23
C ARG A 5 -9.67 -7.63 -10.92
N ALA A 6 -10.24 -8.76 -11.33
CA ALA A 6 -11.60 -8.83 -11.87
C ALA A 6 -12.69 -8.77 -10.78
N GLY A 7 -12.35 -9.05 -9.52
CA GLY A 7 -13.32 -9.14 -8.42
C GLY A 7 -14.23 -10.37 -8.53
N ASN A 8 -13.75 -11.44 -9.17
CA ASN A 8 -14.49 -12.68 -9.37
C ASN A 8 -14.26 -13.60 -8.17
N ARG A 9 -15.18 -13.54 -7.21
CA ARG A 9 -15.09 -14.26 -5.93
C ARG A 9 -15.14 -15.77 -6.15
N GLU A 10 -16.04 -16.24 -7.00
CA GLU A 10 -16.25 -17.66 -7.25
C GLU A 10 -15.00 -18.30 -7.86
N LEU A 11 -14.36 -17.60 -8.81
CA LEU A 11 -13.10 -18.05 -9.39
C LEU A 11 -11.95 -17.99 -8.36
N LEU A 12 -11.92 -16.99 -7.48
CA LEU A 12 -10.94 -16.95 -6.38
C LEU A 12 -11.09 -18.14 -5.44
N GLU A 13 -12.32 -18.44 -4.98
CA GLU A 13 -12.61 -19.58 -4.12
C GLU A 13 -12.21 -20.90 -4.80
N ALA A 14 -12.52 -21.07 -6.09
CA ALA A 14 -12.12 -22.24 -6.86
C ALA A 14 -10.59 -22.38 -6.97
N LEU A 15 -9.87 -21.28 -7.22
CA LEU A 15 -8.41 -21.30 -7.30
C LEU A 15 -7.77 -21.60 -5.94
N LEU A 16 -8.26 -20.99 -4.86
CA LEU A 16 -7.78 -21.25 -3.50
C LEU A 16 -8.04 -22.71 -3.09
N ALA A 17 -9.21 -23.26 -3.43
CA ALA A 17 -9.54 -24.66 -3.20
C ALA A 17 -8.59 -25.62 -3.95
N GLN A 18 -8.03 -25.19 -5.08
CA GLN A 18 -7.02 -25.93 -5.84
C GLN A 18 -5.58 -25.66 -5.36
N GLY A 19 -5.39 -24.98 -4.22
CA GLY A 19 -4.08 -24.73 -3.63
C GLY A 19 -3.32 -23.56 -4.25
N ALA A 20 -4.00 -22.65 -4.95
CA ALA A 20 -3.36 -21.41 -5.39
C ALA A 20 -2.87 -20.59 -4.19
N ASP A 21 -1.62 -20.15 -4.24
CA ASP A 21 -1.01 -19.36 -3.16
C ASP A 21 -1.53 -17.90 -3.17
N PRO A 22 -2.22 -17.43 -2.12
CA PRO A 22 -2.71 -16.05 -2.04
C PRO A 22 -1.59 -15.01 -1.85
N GLU A 23 -0.41 -15.43 -1.41
CA GLU A 23 0.76 -14.57 -1.18
C GLU A 23 1.75 -14.57 -2.35
N ALA A 24 1.47 -15.34 -3.41
CA ALA A 24 2.27 -15.36 -4.64
C ALA A 24 2.46 -13.95 -5.21
N ARG A 25 3.68 -13.62 -5.64
CA ARG A 25 4.04 -12.30 -6.16
C ARG A 25 4.37 -12.36 -7.64
N ASP A 26 4.00 -11.32 -8.37
CA ASP A 26 4.44 -11.12 -9.74
C ASP A 26 5.88 -10.55 -9.77
N PRO A 27 6.49 -10.37 -10.96
CA PRO A 27 7.85 -9.81 -11.06
C PRO A 27 8.04 -8.42 -10.43
N PHE A 28 6.95 -7.69 -10.15
CA PHE A 28 6.96 -6.38 -9.50
C PHE A 28 6.54 -6.45 -8.02
N GLY A 29 6.47 -7.65 -7.44
CA GLY A 29 6.13 -7.85 -6.04
C GLY A 29 4.64 -7.83 -5.71
N TYR A 30 3.74 -7.66 -6.68
CA TYR A 30 2.32 -7.52 -6.39
C TYR A 30 1.69 -8.88 -6.12
N THR A 31 1.01 -9.01 -4.99
CA THR A 31 0.13 -10.14 -4.68
C THR A 31 -1.21 -10.00 -5.39
N PRO A 32 -2.02 -11.08 -5.51
CA PRO A 32 -3.41 -10.99 -5.91
C PRO A 32 -4.20 -9.88 -5.20
N PHE A 33 -4.00 -9.70 -3.89
CA PHE A 33 -4.63 -8.63 -3.13
C PHE A 33 -4.19 -7.23 -3.58
N LEU A 34 -2.88 -7.01 -3.80
CA LEU A 34 -2.37 -5.72 -4.28
C LEU A 34 -2.89 -5.36 -5.68
N HIS A 35 -3.08 -6.34 -6.56
CA HIS A 35 -3.73 -6.15 -7.87
C HIS A 35 -5.19 -5.70 -7.75
N ALA A 36 -5.95 -6.26 -6.80
CA ALA A 36 -7.33 -5.83 -6.55
C ALA A 36 -7.38 -4.45 -5.89
N LEU A 37 -6.49 -4.18 -4.93
CA LEU A 37 -6.41 -2.88 -4.26
C LEU A 37 -6.02 -1.77 -5.24
N GLU A 38 -5.03 -2.00 -6.11
CA GLU A 38 -4.64 -1.05 -7.16
C GLU A 38 -5.85 -0.59 -7.98
N ARG A 39 -6.68 -1.53 -8.46
CA ARG A 39 -7.90 -1.21 -9.16
C ARG A 39 -8.88 -0.44 -8.27
N ALA A 40 -9.13 -0.91 -7.06
CA ALA A 40 -10.05 -0.26 -6.11
C ALA A 40 -9.66 1.19 -5.78
N LEU A 41 -8.37 1.53 -5.79
CA LEU A 41 -7.92 2.91 -5.57
C LEU A 41 -8.21 3.86 -6.75
N SER A 42 -8.66 3.34 -7.90
CA SER A 42 -8.92 4.10 -9.13
C SER A 42 -10.34 3.93 -9.71
N ASP A 43 -11.05 2.87 -9.32
CA ASP A 43 -12.38 2.48 -9.80
C ASP A 43 -13.35 2.41 -8.61
N GLU A 44 -14.14 3.47 -8.41
CA GLU A 44 -15.08 3.63 -7.29
C GLU A 44 -16.15 2.53 -7.26
N ALA A 45 -16.65 2.10 -8.43
CA ALA A 45 -17.66 1.05 -8.50
C ALA A 45 -17.06 -0.28 -8.04
N PHE A 46 -15.87 -0.62 -8.55
CA PHE A 46 -15.15 -1.81 -8.10
C PHE A 46 -14.82 -1.77 -6.61
N ALA A 47 -14.36 -0.62 -6.11
CA ALA A 47 -14.01 -0.40 -4.71
C ALA A 47 -15.18 -0.71 -3.75
N ARG A 48 -16.40 -0.34 -4.15
CA ARG A 48 -17.61 -0.55 -3.33
C ARG A 48 -18.20 -1.94 -3.46
N GLU A 49 -18.28 -2.45 -4.68
CA GLU A 49 -19.11 -3.63 -4.97
C GLU A 49 -18.31 -4.94 -4.99
N ARG A 50 -17.06 -4.90 -5.45
CA ARG A 50 -16.28 -6.11 -5.77
C ARG A 50 -15.07 -6.28 -4.88
N PHE A 51 -14.38 -5.18 -4.54
CA PHE A 51 -13.20 -5.24 -3.69
C PHE A 51 -13.45 -5.88 -2.31
N PRO A 52 -14.60 -5.67 -1.62
CA PRO A 52 -14.86 -6.34 -0.33
C PRO A 52 -14.85 -7.86 -0.45
N LEU A 53 -15.41 -8.41 -1.54
CA LEU A 53 -15.42 -9.85 -1.80
C LEU A 53 -14.01 -10.42 -1.96
N VAL A 54 -13.08 -9.63 -2.52
CA VAL A 54 -11.68 -10.01 -2.64
C VAL A 54 -10.94 -9.84 -1.31
N ALA A 55 -11.22 -8.76 -0.58
CA ALA A 55 -10.61 -8.47 0.70
C ALA A 55 -10.95 -9.55 1.75
N ASP A 56 -12.19 -10.04 1.75
CA ASP A 56 -12.61 -11.14 2.64
C ASP A 56 -11.74 -12.40 2.48
N LEU A 57 -11.26 -12.67 1.27
CA LEU A 57 -10.51 -13.89 0.95
C LEU A 57 -8.99 -13.69 1.01
N LEU A 58 -8.50 -12.51 0.62
CA LEU A 58 -7.08 -12.29 0.30
C LEU A 58 -6.42 -11.17 1.12
N ALA A 59 -7.15 -10.41 1.93
CA ALA A 59 -6.54 -9.33 2.71
C ALA A 59 -5.53 -9.91 3.72
N PRO A 60 -4.28 -9.41 3.75
CA PRO A 60 -3.32 -9.81 4.76
C PRO A 60 -3.86 -9.57 6.19
N THR A 61 -3.84 -10.61 7.02
CA THR A 61 -4.26 -10.52 8.44
C THR A 61 -3.31 -9.65 9.26
N ALA A 62 -2.04 -9.62 8.86
CA ALA A 62 -1.01 -8.71 9.33
C ALA A 62 0.03 -8.45 8.23
N LEU A 63 0.80 -7.38 8.38
CA LEU A 63 2.06 -7.19 7.66
C LEU A 63 3.20 -7.20 8.66
N ASP A 64 4.16 -8.10 8.45
CA ASP A 64 5.38 -8.17 9.22
C ASP A 64 6.48 -7.41 8.50
N LEU A 65 6.86 -6.28 9.09
CA LEU A 65 7.93 -5.42 8.63
C LEU A 65 9.03 -5.38 9.69
N GLN A 66 10.25 -5.06 9.27
CA GLN A 66 11.33 -4.71 10.18
C GLN A 66 11.88 -3.35 9.77
N ALA A 67 11.97 -2.45 10.75
CA ALA A 67 12.57 -1.14 10.59
C ALA A 67 13.70 -1.00 11.61
N GLU A 68 14.92 -0.69 11.14
CA GLU A 68 16.07 -0.44 12.01
C GLU A 68 16.29 -1.60 13.02
N GLY A 69 16.12 -2.85 12.57
CA GLY A 69 16.26 -4.04 13.43
C GLY A 69 15.04 -4.39 14.29
N HIS A 70 14.00 -3.55 14.35
CA HIS A 70 12.83 -3.76 15.18
C HIS A 70 11.62 -4.27 14.39
N LEU A 71 10.90 -5.24 14.94
CA LEU A 71 9.65 -5.75 14.37
C LEU A 71 8.57 -4.65 14.40
N VAL A 72 7.98 -4.39 13.24
CA VAL A 72 6.85 -3.49 13.03
C VAL A 72 5.71 -4.31 12.41
N ARG A 73 4.72 -4.66 13.23
CA ARG A 73 3.54 -5.38 12.76
C ARG A 73 2.37 -4.44 12.52
N LEU A 74 1.83 -4.45 11.30
CA LEU A 74 0.63 -3.69 10.93
C LEU A 74 -0.57 -4.61 10.85
N TYR A 75 -1.73 -4.15 11.31
CA TYR A 75 -2.97 -4.92 11.31
C TYR A 75 -4.10 -4.14 10.62
N PRO A 76 -5.12 -4.80 10.05
CA PRO A 76 -6.24 -4.14 9.37
C PRO A 76 -6.95 -3.02 10.17
N ARG A 77 -6.96 -3.13 11.51
CA ARG A 77 -7.52 -2.11 12.41
C ARG A 77 -6.66 -0.84 12.55
N MET A 78 -5.46 -0.81 11.97
CA MET A 78 -4.55 0.33 12.01
C MET A 78 -4.66 1.15 10.72
N PRO A 79 -4.66 2.49 10.79
CA PRO A 79 -4.63 3.32 9.60
C PRO A 79 -3.32 3.16 8.82
N GLU A 80 -2.21 2.85 9.50
CA GLU A 80 -0.92 2.60 8.87
C GLU A 80 -0.96 1.40 7.92
N TYR A 81 -1.72 0.34 8.26
CA TYR A 81 -1.91 -0.84 7.40
C TYR A 81 -2.50 -0.44 6.05
N TRP A 82 -3.61 0.30 6.07
CA TRP A 82 -4.30 0.73 4.84
C TRP A 82 -3.51 1.78 4.07
N ALA A 83 -2.90 2.75 4.76
CA ALA A 83 -2.06 3.75 4.11
C ALA A 83 -0.84 3.11 3.43
N PHE A 84 -0.22 2.13 4.07
CA PHE A 84 0.96 1.44 3.54
C PHE A 84 0.61 0.52 2.37
N LEU A 85 -0.44 -0.30 2.48
CA LEU A 85 -0.91 -1.14 1.37
C LEU A 85 -1.37 -0.33 0.17
N ALA A 86 -2.06 0.79 0.41
CA ALA A 86 -2.45 1.69 -0.67
C ALA A 86 -1.20 2.28 -1.35
N ALA A 87 -0.19 2.69 -0.59
CA ALA A 87 1.06 3.18 -1.14
C ALA A 87 1.81 2.12 -1.96
N LEU A 88 1.86 0.86 -1.49
CA LEU A 88 2.41 -0.27 -2.25
C LEU A 88 1.63 -0.52 -3.54
N ALA A 89 0.30 -0.55 -3.46
CA ALA A 89 -0.57 -0.77 -4.62
C ALA A 89 -0.48 0.36 -5.66
N SER A 90 -0.08 1.57 -5.27
CA SER A 90 0.13 2.70 -6.19
C SER A 90 1.47 2.69 -6.93
N LEU A 91 2.45 1.84 -6.59
CA LEU A 91 3.81 1.92 -7.13
C LEU A 91 3.86 1.80 -8.66
N LYS A 92 3.15 0.83 -9.26
CA LYS A 92 3.06 0.69 -10.72
C LYS A 92 2.46 1.93 -11.39
N ALA A 93 1.41 2.49 -10.79
CA ALA A 93 0.76 3.68 -11.29
C ALA A 93 1.64 4.94 -11.17
N LEU A 94 2.58 4.97 -10.22
CA LEU A 94 3.61 6.02 -10.09
C LEU A 94 4.72 5.86 -11.13
N ALA A 95 5.16 4.62 -11.37
CA ALA A 95 6.29 4.26 -12.23
C ALA A 95 5.98 4.29 -13.73
N LEU A 96 4.75 3.96 -14.13
CA LEU A 96 4.37 3.76 -15.53
C LEU A 96 3.25 4.72 -15.93
N PRO A 97 3.56 5.97 -16.29
CA PRO A 97 2.55 6.96 -16.73
C PRO A 97 1.72 6.48 -17.92
N LEU A 98 2.29 5.62 -18.79
CA LEU A 98 1.62 5.05 -19.96
C LEU A 98 0.50 4.06 -19.63
N LEU A 99 0.46 3.49 -18.41
CA LEU A 99 -0.69 2.70 -17.95
C LEU A 99 -1.92 3.58 -17.62
N ARG A 100 -1.82 4.91 -17.76
CA ARG A 100 -2.90 5.85 -17.47
C ARG A 100 -3.58 6.31 -18.77
N LEU A 101 -4.78 5.80 -19.04
CA LEU A 101 -5.69 6.42 -20.03
C LEU A 101 -6.50 7.60 -19.46
N ARG A 102 -6.60 7.78 -18.13
CA ARG A 102 -7.34 8.90 -17.50
C ARG A 102 -6.89 9.17 -16.04
N GLY A 103 -6.07 10.19 -15.76
CA GLY A 103 -5.85 10.68 -14.39
C GLY A 103 -4.62 11.59 -14.20
N PRO A 104 -4.62 12.54 -13.23
CA PRO A 104 -3.54 13.51 -13.04
C PRO A 104 -2.22 12.83 -12.66
N LEU A 105 -1.12 13.29 -13.26
CA LEU A 105 0.25 12.83 -13.00
C LEU A 105 0.53 12.84 -11.49
N MET A 106 0.70 11.67 -10.89
CA MET A 106 1.28 11.59 -9.56
C MET A 106 2.79 11.76 -9.72
N GLU A 107 3.23 13.00 -9.87
CA GLU A 107 4.65 13.32 -9.82
C GLU A 107 5.16 12.94 -8.43
N GLU A 108 6.05 11.94 -8.37
CA GLU A 108 6.93 11.72 -7.22
C GLU A 108 6.23 11.33 -5.91
N GLY A 109 5.42 10.27 -5.92
CA GLY A 109 4.93 9.59 -4.70
C GLY A 109 3.49 9.87 -4.30
N VAL A 110 3.00 9.12 -3.30
CA VAL A 110 1.63 9.23 -2.78
C VAL A 110 1.43 10.45 -1.90
N THR A 111 0.23 11.02 -1.93
CA THR A 111 -0.15 12.17 -1.10
C THR A 111 -1.28 11.81 -0.16
N ALA A 112 -1.38 12.54 0.96
CA ALA A 112 -2.52 12.41 1.87
C ALA A 112 -3.88 12.68 1.18
N ARG A 113 -3.91 13.57 0.18
CA ARG A 113 -5.11 13.85 -0.61
C ARG A 113 -5.52 12.63 -1.43
N TYR A 114 -4.58 12.07 -2.19
CA TYR A 114 -4.81 10.88 -3.00
C TYR A 114 -5.33 9.71 -2.14
N LEU A 115 -4.64 9.42 -1.02
CA LEU A 115 -5.08 8.35 -0.12
C LEU A 115 -6.48 8.62 0.46
N ALA A 116 -6.82 9.88 0.76
CA ALA A 116 -8.12 10.25 1.31
C ALA A 116 -9.27 10.14 0.31
N GLU A 117 -9.01 10.41 -0.97
CA GLU A 117 -9.94 10.17 -2.07
C GLU A 117 -10.09 8.66 -2.29
N ALA A 118 -8.99 7.97 -2.58
CA ALA A 118 -8.98 6.55 -2.94
C ALA A 118 -9.54 5.63 -1.84
N LEU A 119 -9.05 5.76 -0.60
CA LEU A 119 -9.58 4.96 0.52
C LEU A 119 -10.99 5.39 0.91
N GLY A 120 -11.42 6.60 0.58
CA GLY A 120 -12.78 7.07 0.84
C GLY A 120 -13.86 6.36 0.01
N HIS A 121 -13.48 5.65 -1.05
CA HIS A 121 -14.41 4.84 -1.85
C HIS A 121 -14.65 3.45 -1.24
N LEU A 122 -13.75 2.98 -0.36
CA LEU A 122 -13.88 1.66 0.28
C LEU A 122 -15.03 1.66 1.29
N PRO A 123 -15.78 0.55 1.43
CA PRO A 123 -16.81 0.44 2.46
C PRO A 123 -16.25 0.68 3.87
N PRO A 124 -16.96 1.43 4.73
CA PRO A 124 -16.51 1.73 6.09
C PRO A 124 -16.17 0.51 6.94
N ALA A 125 -16.79 -0.64 6.66
CA ALA A 125 -16.56 -1.90 7.37
C ALA A 125 -15.14 -2.46 7.19
N LEU A 126 -14.47 -2.14 6.08
CA LEU A 126 -13.07 -2.54 5.85
C LEU A 126 -12.08 -1.61 6.57
N LEU A 127 -12.46 -0.36 6.77
CA LEU A 127 -11.56 0.68 7.26
C LEU A 127 -11.51 0.70 8.79
N PRO A 128 -10.38 1.15 9.37
CA PRO A 128 -10.28 1.31 10.81
C PRO A 128 -11.22 2.40 11.29
N ALA A 129 -11.86 2.19 12.44
CA ALA A 129 -12.91 3.07 12.97
C ALA A 129 -12.59 4.58 12.94
N PRO A 130 -11.37 5.05 13.29
CA PRO A 130 -11.06 6.48 13.22
C PRO A 130 -11.09 7.06 11.80
N LEU A 131 -10.74 6.27 10.78
CA LEU A 131 -10.79 6.67 9.37
C LEU A 131 -12.21 6.55 8.81
N ALA A 132 -12.92 5.47 9.15
CA ALA A 132 -14.30 5.21 8.73
C ALA A 132 -15.28 6.31 9.18
N ARG A 133 -15.04 6.94 10.33
CA ARG A 133 -15.85 8.05 10.87
C ARG A 133 -15.59 9.40 10.19
N LYS A 134 -14.61 9.52 9.29
CA LYS A 134 -14.31 10.79 8.60
C LYS A 134 -15.20 10.92 7.38
N GLU A 135 -16.21 11.76 7.47
CA GLU A 135 -17.25 11.91 6.43
C GLU A 135 -16.75 12.76 5.26
N THR A 136 -15.98 13.80 5.54
CA THR A 136 -15.48 14.71 4.50
C THR A 136 -14.09 14.32 3.98
N LEU A 137 -13.80 14.69 2.74
CA LEU A 137 -12.47 14.53 2.15
C LEU A 137 -11.40 15.30 2.96
N GLY A 138 -11.73 16.48 3.47
CA GLY A 138 -10.83 17.31 4.27
C GLY A 138 -10.38 16.62 5.56
N GLU A 139 -11.33 16.02 6.29
CA GLU A 139 -11.04 15.26 7.52
C GLU A 139 -10.19 14.03 7.25
N ARG A 140 -10.53 13.24 6.22
CA ARG A 140 -9.73 12.07 5.80
C ARG A 140 -8.31 12.47 5.44
N ARG A 141 -8.15 13.54 4.65
CA ARG A 141 -6.85 14.07 4.25
C ARG A 141 -6.03 14.55 5.44
N ALA A 142 -6.63 15.28 6.38
CA ALA A 142 -5.93 15.75 7.59
C ALA A 142 -5.46 14.57 8.45
N TYR A 143 -6.34 13.58 8.67
CA TYR A 143 -6.05 12.38 9.43
C TYR A 143 -4.94 11.54 8.78
N LEU A 144 -5.04 11.24 7.49
CA LEU A 144 -4.03 10.49 6.75
C LEU A 144 -2.70 11.25 6.63
N GLY A 145 -2.75 12.59 6.57
CA GLY A 145 -1.55 13.42 6.64
C GLY A 145 -0.79 13.23 7.96
N ALA A 146 -1.50 13.18 9.09
CA ALA A 146 -0.90 12.89 10.39
C ALA A 146 -0.36 11.45 10.48
N VAL A 147 -1.07 10.47 9.89
CA VAL A 147 -0.62 9.05 9.81
C VAL A 147 0.70 8.94 9.04
N LEU A 148 0.79 9.59 7.88
CA LEU A 148 2.00 9.61 7.05
C LEU A 148 3.15 10.29 7.79
N ALA A 149 2.93 11.49 8.34
CA ALA A 149 3.97 12.27 9.01
C ALA A 149 4.54 11.55 10.23
N ARG A 150 3.70 10.97 11.11
CA ARG A 150 4.18 10.26 12.30
C ARG A 150 4.91 8.95 11.97
N SER A 151 4.62 8.38 10.79
CA SER A 151 5.17 7.10 10.35
C SER A 151 6.34 7.26 9.38
N GLU A 152 6.83 8.48 9.15
CA GLU A 152 7.96 8.69 8.24
C GLU A 152 9.32 8.35 8.87
N VAL A 153 10.32 8.12 8.02
CA VAL A 153 11.68 7.77 8.44
C VAL A 153 12.26 8.81 9.40
N GLU A 154 12.08 10.11 9.12
CA GLU A 154 12.64 11.21 9.91
C GLU A 154 11.67 11.73 11.00
N SER A 155 10.63 10.96 11.35
CA SER A 155 9.66 11.37 12.39
C SER A 155 10.27 11.37 13.79
N ASP A 156 10.05 12.43 14.56
CA ASP A 156 10.39 12.49 15.99
C ASP A 156 9.37 11.76 16.88
N TYR A 157 8.24 11.33 16.31
CA TYR A 157 7.20 10.61 17.04
C TYR A 157 7.73 9.27 17.58
N ARG A 158 7.32 8.86 18.79
CA ARG A 158 7.71 7.56 19.37
C ARG A 158 6.48 6.73 19.76
N PRO A 159 6.37 5.46 19.29
CA PRO A 159 7.24 4.80 18.32
C PRO A 159 6.92 5.25 16.88
N ALA A 160 7.91 5.75 16.14
CA ALA A 160 7.80 5.94 14.71
C ALA A 160 8.02 4.62 14.00
N ARG A 161 7.07 4.22 13.16
CA ARG A 161 7.11 2.94 12.44
C ARG A 161 8.01 2.95 11.20
N ARG A 162 8.57 4.12 10.84
CA ARG A 162 9.51 4.31 9.71
C ARG A 162 8.99 3.73 8.38
N LEU A 163 7.68 3.80 8.16
CA LEU A 163 7.00 3.20 7.02
C LEU A 163 7.19 3.96 5.71
N PHE A 164 7.41 5.28 5.79
CA PHE A 164 7.40 6.16 4.61
C PHE A 164 8.66 7.00 4.49
N LEU A 165 9.21 7.07 3.29
CA LEU A 165 10.22 8.04 2.90
C LEU A 165 9.52 9.29 2.34
N ARG A 166 9.75 10.45 2.95
CA ARG A 166 9.26 11.73 2.42
C ARG A 166 10.21 12.23 1.33
N LEU A 167 9.72 12.36 0.10
CA LEU A 167 10.51 12.90 -1.01
C LEU A 167 10.53 14.44 -1.02
N ARG A 168 9.36 15.03 -0.77
CA ARG A 168 9.16 16.46 -0.56
C ARG A 168 7.87 16.70 0.22
N ARG A 169 7.57 17.97 0.52
CA ARG A 169 6.40 18.35 1.32
C ARG A 169 5.13 17.67 0.80
N GLY A 170 4.58 16.77 1.63
CA GLY A 170 3.31 16.07 1.38
C GLY A 170 3.35 14.91 0.39
N ARG A 171 4.55 14.50 -0.08
CA ARG A 171 4.73 13.38 -1.01
C ARG A 171 5.64 12.30 -0.43
N TYR A 172 5.18 11.06 -0.51
CA TYR A 172 5.76 9.92 0.19
C TYR A 172 5.92 8.71 -0.74
N LEU A 173 6.95 7.91 -0.47
CA LEU A 173 7.05 6.53 -0.95
C LEU A 173 7.09 5.58 0.25
N PRO A 174 6.69 4.30 0.09
CA PRO A 174 7.07 3.26 1.03
C PRO A 174 8.59 3.31 1.28
N ASN A 175 9.02 3.21 2.54
CA ASN A 175 10.43 3.22 2.88
C ASN A 175 11.11 1.96 2.28
N PRO A 176 12.01 2.11 1.29
CA PRO A 176 12.60 0.97 0.59
C PRO A 176 13.56 0.15 1.47
N HIS A 177 14.02 0.71 2.59
CA HIS A 177 14.92 0.06 3.56
C HIS A 177 14.19 -0.79 4.59
N LEU A 178 12.85 -0.83 4.56
CA LEU A 178 12.11 -1.79 5.36
C LEU A 178 12.48 -3.20 4.90
N LEU A 179 12.62 -4.12 5.83
CA LEU A 179 12.56 -5.54 5.48
C LEU A 179 11.11 -5.98 5.58
N LEU A 180 10.62 -6.65 4.55
CA LEU A 180 9.32 -7.28 4.51
C LEU A 180 9.54 -8.79 4.67
N ARG A 181 8.74 -9.42 5.51
CA ARG A 181 8.57 -10.86 5.48
C ARG A 181 7.50 -11.19 4.43
N PRO A 182 7.84 -11.82 3.28
CA PRO A 182 6.91 -11.94 2.16
C PRO A 182 5.73 -12.88 2.41
N LYS A 183 5.94 -13.89 3.26
CA LYS A 183 4.98 -14.93 3.64
C LYS A 183 4.91 -15.05 5.15
N GLU A 184 3.71 -15.10 5.71
CA GLU A 184 3.55 -15.21 7.16
C GLU A 184 4.16 -16.53 7.68
N GLY A 185 4.97 -16.44 8.74
CA GLY A 185 5.61 -17.60 9.37
C GLY A 185 6.96 -18.02 8.77
N GLU A 186 7.39 -17.47 7.64
CA GLU A 186 8.75 -17.69 7.13
C GLU A 186 9.80 -16.92 7.95
N ALA A 187 11.03 -17.41 7.97
CA ALA A 187 12.14 -16.78 8.68
C ALA A 187 12.83 -15.66 7.87
N ALA A 188 12.61 -15.64 6.55
CA ALA A 188 13.33 -14.76 5.64
C ALA A 188 12.78 -13.32 5.67
N TRP A 189 13.67 -12.38 5.92
CA TRP A 189 13.44 -10.94 5.80
C TRP A 189 14.09 -10.45 4.51
N THR A 190 13.30 -9.85 3.62
CA THR A 190 13.78 -9.37 2.33
C THR A 190 13.61 -7.85 2.24
N PRO A 191 14.59 -7.09 1.72
CA PRO A 191 14.43 -5.66 1.49
C PRO A 191 13.18 -5.35 0.66
N LEU A 192 12.36 -4.42 1.13
CA LEU A 192 11.12 -4.03 0.46
C LEU A 192 11.40 -3.51 -0.95
N GLY A 193 12.53 -2.81 -1.13
CA GLY A 193 12.99 -2.36 -2.44
C GLY A 193 13.16 -3.49 -3.45
N GLU A 194 13.65 -4.65 -3.00
CA GLU A 194 13.80 -5.87 -3.81
C GLU A 194 12.45 -6.56 -4.00
N VAL A 195 11.66 -6.73 -2.92
CA VAL A 195 10.35 -7.39 -3.01
C VAL A 195 9.43 -6.70 -4.01
N MET A 196 9.46 -5.36 -4.06
CA MET A 196 8.59 -4.55 -4.92
C MET A 196 9.24 -4.13 -6.24
N ASP A 197 10.44 -4.65 -6.56
CA ASP A 197 11.23 -4.29 -7.74
C ASP A 197 11.27 -2.76 -8.00
N LEU A 198 11.62 -1.98 -6.96
CA LEU A 198 11.60 -0.52 -7.06
C LEU A 198 12.62 -0.01 -8.08
N GLU A 199 13.69 -0.76 -8.32
CA GLU A 199 14.67 -0.47 -9.37
C GLU A 199 14.08 -0.65 -10.76
N GLY A 200 13.45 -1.81 -11.05
CA GLY A 200 12.78 -2.07 -12.33
C GLY A 200 11.61 -1.11 -12.60
N LEU A 201 10.96 -0.62 -11.55
CA LEU A 201 9.96 0.45 -11.63
C LEU A 201 10.56 1.86 -11.82
N GLY A 202 11.89 2.01 -11.86
CA GLY A 202 12.55 3.31 -11.98
C GLY A 202 12.42 4.21 -10.74
N LEU A 203 11.89 3.69 -9.63
CA LEU A 203 11.72 4.40 -8.35
C LEU A 203 12.98 4.30 -7.47
N GLY A 204 13.93 3.44 -7.83
CA GLY A 204 15.21 3.28 -7.15
C GLY A 204 16.10 4.53 -7.14
N ARG A 205 15.96 5.46 -8.11
CA ARG A 205 16.75 6.72 -8.13
C ARG A 205 16.18 7.81 -7.23
N LEU A 206 14.87 7.86 -7.05
CA LEU A 206 14.20 8.80 -6.12
C LEU A 206 14.66 8.56 -4.67
N HIS A 207 15.10 7.34 -4.38
CA HIS A 207 15.75 6.96 -3.13
C HIS A 207 17.07 7.73 -2.87
N LEU A 208 17.90 7.88 -3.90
CA LEU A 208 19.22 8.51 -3.80
C LEU A 208 19.12 10.03 -3.65
N GLU A 209 18.14 10.68 -4.30
CA GLU A 209 17.94 12.13 -4.18
C GLU A 209 17.34 12.54 -2.82
N GLY A 210 16.46 11.71 -2.25
CA GLY A 210 15.98 11.90 -0.87
C GLY A 210 17.12 11.83 0.15
N GLN A 211 18.16 11.03 -0.14
CA GLN A 211 19.37 10.94 0.69
C GLN A 211 20.40 12.04 0.39
N LYS A 212 20.54 12.54 -0.84
CA LYS A 212 21.48 13.64 -1.15
C LYS A 212 21.15 14.96 -0.43
N ARG A 213 19.92 15.16 0.01
CA ARG A 213 19.55 16.25 0.93
C ARG A 213 20.06 16.06 2.37
N ARG A 214 20.76 14.95 2.66
CA ARG A 214 21.47 14.68 3.92
C ARG A 214 22.91 15.23 3.95
N ALA A 215 23.43 15.79 2.84
CA ALA A 215 24.78 16.34 2.76
C ALA A 215 24.76 17.87 2.62
#